data_AF-A0A849ZCR3-F1
#
_entry.id   AF-A0A849ZCR3-F1
#
_cell.length_a   1.000
_cell.length_b   1.000
_cell.length_c   1.000
_cell.angle_alpha   90.00
_cell.angle_beta   90.00
_cell.angle_gamma   90.00
#
_symmetry.space_group_name_H-M   'P 1'
#
loop_
_entity.id
_entity.type
_entity.pdbx_description
1 polymer ?
#
loop_
_entity_poly.entity_id
_entity_poly.type
_entity_poly.pdbx_seq_one_letter_code
_entity_poly.pdbx_strand_id
1 'polypeptide(L)'
;FEVSRQQQDEFALKSHQKAAAAQKANRFDQEIVPVSSIRYENNERVVREFKVDEMPRADTTLEGLTALKPAFAQGGSVTAGNASPLSDGAAAAIVTTAKRADELGLGRLGYFRKFVTIGVDPAIMGVGPVPAIRKLFAKTGLSVKDIDLFEINEAFASQAVYVQRELGLPEDRLNVNGGAIALGHPLGCTGAKLVATALHELKRRGGKYAVVSMCIGGGQGAAGLLELAK
;
A
#
# COMPACT_ATOMS: atom_id res chain seq x y z
N PHE A 1 1.21 6.42 21.55
CA PHE A 1 2.12 6.26 20.39
C PHE A 1 2.77 7.56 19.93
N GLU A 2 2.37 8.74 20.41
CA GLU A 2 3.08 10.02 20.17
C GLU A 2 3.39 10.29 18.69
N VAL A 3 2.40 10.08 17.82
CA VAL A 3 2.49 10.48 16.41
C VAL A 3 1.77 11.82 16.27
N SER A 4 2.54 12.88 16.09
CA SER A 4 2.02 14.25 15.98
C SER A 4 1.22 14.44 14.69
N ARG A 5 0.41 15.51 14.64
CA ARG A 5 -0.28 15.95 13.43
C ARG A 5 0.71 16.26 12.31
N GLN A 6 1.79 16.96 12.63
CA GLN A 6 2.83 17.32 11.66
C GLN A 6 3.43 16.08 11.00
N GLN A 7 3.80 15.05 11.78
CA GLN A 7 4.33 13.80 11.25
C GLN A 7 3.33 13.08 10.33
N GLN A 8 2.03 13.15 10.64
CA GLN A 8 0.98 12.56 9.80
C GLN A 8 0.88 13.28 8.45
N ASP A 9 0.91 14.61 8.46
CA ASP A 9 0.79 15.42 7.25
C ASP A 9 2.07 15.34 6.39
N GLU A 10 3.26 15.33 7.00
CA GLU A 10 4.53 15.09 6.30
C GLU A 10 4.57 13.72 5.61
N PHE A 11 4.08 12.68 6.30
CA PHE A 11 3.98 11.34 5.73
C PHE A 11 3.01 11.30 4.54
N ALA A 12 1.85 11.94 4.68
CA ALA A 12 0.85 12.04 3.62
C ALA A 12 1.38 12.80 2.38
N LEU A 13 2.07 13.92 2.61
CA LEU A 13 2.73 14.69 1.54
C LEU A 13 3.71 13.81 0.76
N LYS A 14 4.58 13.08 1.47
CA LYS A 14 5.54 12.16 0.84
C LYS A 14 4.82 11.06 0.05
N SER A 15 3.72 10.51 0.56
CA SER A 15 2.94 9.50 -0.18
C SER A 15 2.41 10.04 -1.51
N HIS A 16 1.84 11.25 -1.51
CA HIS A 16 1.38 11.91 -2.74
C HIS A 16 2.52 12.23 -3.70
N GLN A 17 3.66 12.73 -3.20
CA GLN A 17 4.84 13.03 -4.03
C GLN A 17 5.39 11.78 -4.71
N LYS A 18 5.53 10.66 -3.97
CA LYS A 18 5.99 9.38 -4.51
C LYS A 18 4.99 8.83 -5.55
N ALA A 19 3.70 8.89 -5.27
CA ALA A 19 2.65 8.43 -6.19
C ALA A 19 2.64 9.24 -7.49
N ALA A 20 2.68 10.57 -7.40
CA ALA A 20 2.73 11.44 -8.57
C ALA A 20 4.00 11.20 -9.42
N ALA A 21 5.15 11.01 -8.76
CA ALA A 21 6.39 10.66 -9.44
C ALA A 21 6.35 9.28 -10.11
N ALA A 22 5.74 8.29 -9.46
CA ALA A 22 5.57 6.94 -9.99
C ALA A 22 4.63 6.93 -11.21
N GLN A 23 3.52 7.66 -11.16
CA GLN A 23 2.61 7.84 -12.28
C GLN A 23 3.29 8.54 -13.46
N LYS A 24 4.00 9.65 -13.21
CA LYS A 24 4.75 10.36 -14.26
C LYS A 24 5.83 9.48 -14.92
N ALA A 25 6.38 8.53 -14.17
CA ALA A 25 7.37 7.57 -14.65
C ALA A 25 6.73 6.27 -15.17
N ASN A 26 5.40 6.22 -15.36
CA ASN A 26 4.67 5.08 -15.91
C ASN A 26 4.92 3.76 -15.16
N ARG A 27 5.13 3.84 -13.84
CA ARG A 27 5.48 2.66 -13.03
C ARG A 27 4.32 1.70 -12.84
N PHE A 28 3.08 2.18 -12.98
CA PHE A 28 1.87 1.39 -12.80
C PHE A 28 1.34 0.77 -14.11
N ASP A 29 1.91 1.12 -15.27
CA ASP A 29 1.42 0.68 -16.58
C ASP A 29 1.44 -0.85 -16.76
N GLN A 30 2.34 -1.55 -16.04
CA GLN A 30 2.42 -3.01 -16.09
C GLN A 30 1.42 -3.72 -15.18
N GLU A 31 0.83 -3.02 -14.20
CA GLU A 31 -0.10 -3.59 -13.23
C GLU A 31 -1.55 -3.11 -13.39
N ILE A 32 -1.77 -1.97 -14.05
CA ILE A 32 -3.11 -1.45 -14.34
C ILE A 32 -3.63 -2.04 -15.65
N VAL A 33 -4.80 -2.68 -15.59
CA VAL A 33 -5.59 -3.04 -16.77
C VAL A 33 -6.61 -1.93 -17.02
N PRO A 34 -6.61 -1.27 -18.19
CA PRO A 34 -7.60 -0.26 -18.51
C PRO A 34 -9.03 -0.81 -18.45
N VAL A 35 -9.92 -0.07 -17.79
CA VAL A 35 -11.35 -0.41 -17.69
C VAL A 35 -12.17 0.71 -18.32
N SER A 36 -13.09 0.37 -19.21
CA SER A 36 -14.08 1.32 -19.72
C SER A 36 -15.38 1.21 -18.91
N SER A 37 -15.89 2.34 -18.44
CA SER A 37 -17.19 2.42 -17.76
C SER A 37 -18.00 3.59 -18.28
N ILE A 38 -19.29 3.57 -17.96
CA ILE A 38 -20.22 4.62 -18.31
C ILE A 38 -20.32 5.58 -17.14
N ARG A 39 -20.15 6.87 -17.42
CA ARG A 39 -20.38 7.96 -16.48
C ARG A 39 -21.45 8.88 -17.07
N TYR A 40 -22.33 9.39 -16.21
CA TYR A 40 -23.26 10.43 -16.60
C TYR A 40 -22.65 11.79 -16.27
N GLU A 41 -22.51 12.64 -17.30
CA GLU A 41 -22.03 14.01 -17.16
C GLU A 41 -23.09 14.92 -17.78
N ASN A 42 -23.64 15.86 -17.00
CA ASN A 42 -24.75 16.72 -17.42
C ASN A 42 -25.96 15.95 -18.02
N ASN A 43 -26.33 14.81 -17.41
CA ASN A 43 -27.35 13.87 -17.88
C ASN A 43 -27.05 13.18 -19.23
N GLU A 44 -25.85 13.34 -19.79
CA GLU A 44 -25.41 12.64 -20.99
C GLU A 44 -24.57 11.42 -20.64
N ARG A 45 -24.74 10.35 -21.42
CA ARG A 45 -24.01 9.10 -21.25
C ARG A 45 -22.62 9.24 -21.89
N VAL A 46 -21.58 9.29 -21.06
CA VAL A 46 -20.18 9.38 -21.48
C VAL A 46 -19.48 8.04 -21.21
N VAL A 47 -18.76 7.51 -22.21
CA VAL A 47 -17.85 6.37 -21.99
C VAL A 47 -16.50 6.92 -21.54
N ARG A 48 -16.05 6.48 -20.37
CA ARG A 48 -14.78 6.90 -19.78
C ARG A 48 -13.87 5.70 -19.60
N GLU A 49 -12.63 5.84 -20.03
CA GLU A 49 -11.57 4.86 -19.82
C GLU A 49 -10.79 5.22 -18.54
N PHE A 50 -10.63 4.24 -17.67
CA PHE A 50 -9.91 4.31 -16.40
C PHE A 50 -8.63 3.50 -16.53
N LYS A 51 -7.49 4.18 -16.67
CA LYS A 51 -6.16 3.57 -16.83
C LYS A 51 -5.07 4.21 -15.95
N VAL A 52 -5.45 5.16 -15.10
CA VAL A 52 -4.56 5.88 -14.18
C VAL A 52 -5.31 6.02 -12.85
N ASP A 53 -4.63 5.80 -11.72
CA ASP A 53 -5.24 6.11 -10.41
C ASP A 53 -5.60 7.61 -10.32
N GLU A 54 -6.83 7.91 -9.94
CA GLU A 54 -7.38 9.27 -9.97
C GLU A 54 -7.10 10.08 -8.68
N MET A 55 -6.68 9.41 -7.61
CA MET A 55 -6.55 9.96 -6.26
C MET A 55 -5.24 10.72 -5.97
N PRO A 56 -4.08 10.44 -6.62
CA PRO A 56 -2.86 11.19 -6.38
C PRO A 56 -3.01 12.68 -6.71
N ARG A 57 -2.69 13.55 -5.75
CA ARG A 57 -2.72 15.02 -5.87
C ARG A 57 -1.29 15.56 -5.89
N ALA A 58 -0.76 15.80 -7.10
CA ALA A 58 0.62 16.24 -7.28
C ALA A 58 0.91 17.65 -6.72
N ASP A 59 -0.14 18.44 -6.53
CA ASP A 59 -0.14 19.81 -6.00
C ASP A 59 -0.31 19.86 -4.47
N THR A 60 -0.33 18.71 -3.78
CA THR A 60 -0.42 18.66 -2.31
C THR A 60 0.72 19.44 -1.66
N THR A 61 0.39 20.34 -0.73
CA THR A 61 1.37 21.10 0.07
C THR A 61 1.19 20.82 1.56
N LEU A 62 2.25 21.02 2.35
CA LEU A 62 2.18 20.83 3.81
C LEU A 62 1.23 21.86 4.45
N GLU A 63 1.22 23.08 3.93
CA GLU A 63 0.31 24.15 4.37
C GLU A 63 -1.15 23.76 4.12
N GLY A 64 -1.43 23.23 2.92
CA GLY A 64 -2.76 22.75 2.55
C GLY A 64 -3.23 21.60 3.44
N LEU A 65 -2.35 20.62 3.71
CA LEU A 65 -2.64 19.51 4.62
C LEU A 65 -2.89 20.00 6.05
N THR A 66 -2.05 20.91 6.55
CA THR A 66 -2.13 21.43 7.94
C THR A 66 -3.43 22.21 8.16
N ALA A 67 -3.92 22.92 7.14
CA ALA A 67 -5.18 23.67 7.20
C ALA A 67 -6.44 22.79 7.31
N LEU A 68 -6.34 21.48 7.02
CA LEU A 68 -7.49 20.57 7.06
C LEU A 68 -8.01 20.37 8.48
N LYS A 69 -9.34 20.38 8.59
CA LYS A 69 -10.06 20.08 9.83
C LYS A 69 -9.95 18.58 10.17
N PRO A 70 -9.94 18.21 11.46
CA PRO A 70 -10.01 16.81 11.89
C PRO A 70 -11.28 16.13 11.37
N ALA A 71 -11.17 14.88 10.94
CA ALA A 71 -12.25 14.13 10.29
C ALA A 71 -13.14 13.34 11.28
N PHE A 72 -12.59 12.90 12.42
CA PHE A 72 -13.25 11.93 13.31
C PHE A 72 -13.54 12.43 14.72
N ALA A 73 -12.72 13.35 15.24
CA ALA A 73 -12.85 13.84 16.61
C ALA A 73 -12.46 15.32 16.69
N GLN A 74 -13.18 16.08 17.51
CA GLN A 74 -12.84 17.48 17.78
C GLN A 74 -11.45 17.56 18.42
N GLY A 75 -10.55 18.38 17.86
CA GLY A 75 -9.16 18.46 18.30
C GLY A 75 -8.29 17.25 17.93
N GLY A 76 -8.80 16.29 17.15
CA GLY A 76 -8.04 15.14 16.67
C GLY A 76 -6.96 15.49 15.64
N SER A 77 -6.04 14.56 15.37
CA SER A 77 -4.97 14.77 14.39
C SER A 77 -5.27 14.20 13.00
N VAL A 78 -6.23 13.28 12.90
CA VAL A 78 -6.53 12.58 11.64
C VAL A 78 -7.46 13.44 10.80
N THR A 79 -7.11 13.65 9.54
CA THR A 79 -7.83 14.47 8.56
C THR A 79 -8.06 13.70 7.27
N ALA A 80 -8.86 14.26 6.36
CA ALA A 80 -9.03 13.70 5.01
C ALA A 80 -7.73 13.73 4.17
N GLY A 81 -6.72 14.52 4.55
CA GLY A 81 -5.44 14.60 3.84
C GLY A 81 -4.41 13.58 4.33
N ASN A 82 -4.56 13.06 5.54
CA ASN A 82 -3.64 12.09 6.14
C ASN A 82 -4.29 10.72 6.43
N ALA A 83 -5.43 10.47 5.79
CA ALA A 83 -6.14 9.20 5.76
C ALA A 83 -6.33 8.77 4.31
N SER A 84 -6.38 7.46 4.06
CA SER A 84 -6.71 6.96 2.73
C SER A 84 -8.13 7.35 2.33
N PRO A 85 -8.37 7.85 1.11
CA PRO A 85 -9.72 8.14 0.64
C PRO A 85 -10.51 6.85 0.43
N LEU A 86 -11.85 6.96 0.49
CA LEU A 86 -12.73 5.93 -0.05
C LEU A 86 -12.51 5.83 -1.56
N SER A 87 -12.40 4.61 -2.06
CA SER A 87 -12.01 4.33 -3.44
C SER A 87 -12.55 3.00 -3.91
N ASP A 88 -12.80 2.91 -5.21
CA ASP A 88 -13.23 1.69 -5.88
C ASP A 88 -12.08 1.07 -6.67
N GLY A 89 -12.03 -0.26 -6.71
CA GLY A 89 -11.01 -0.97 -7.48
C GLY A 89 -11.04 -2.47 -7.25
N ALA A 90 -10.49 -3.22 -8.20
CA ALA A 90 -10.31 -4.66 -8.13
C ALA A 90 -8.87 -5.03 -8.50
N ALA A 91 -8.37 -6.09 -7.89
CA ALA A 91 -7.06 -6.66 -8.21
C ALA A 91 -7.19 -8.20 -8.20
N ALA A 92 -6.51 -8.85 -9.13
CA ALA A 92 -6.55 -10.29 -9.31
C ALA A 92 -5.13 -10.83 -9.47
N ALA A 93 -4.90 -12.04 -8.97
CA ALA A 93 -3.65 -12.76 -9.14
C ALA A 93 -3.95 -14.23 -9.47
N ILE A 94 -3.20 -14.78 -10.41
CA ILE A 94 -3.19 -16.22 -10.69
C ILE A 94 -2.14 -16.85 -9.79
N VAL A 95 -2.55 -17.75 -8.91
CA VAL A 95 -1.66 -18.46 -7.99
C VAL A 95 -1.63 -19.93 -8.36
N THR A 96 -0.43 -20.47 -8.55
CA THR A 96 -0.22 -21.88 -8.88
C THR A 96 1.12 -22.37 -8.36
N THR A 97 1.37 -23.67 -8.45
CA THR A 97 2.69 -24.24 -8.13
C THR A 97 3.68 -23.94 -9.26
N ALA A 98 4.97 -23.88 -8.94
CA ALA A 98 6.02 -23.68 -9.94
C ALA A 98 5.94 -24.74 -11.06
N LYS A 99 5.77 -26.02 -10.67
CA LYS A 99 5.62 -27.14 -11.60
C LYS A 99 4.45 -26.93 -12.56
N ARG A 100 3.28 -26.52 -12.05
CA ARG A 100 2.10 -26.31 -12.90
C ARG A 100 2.27 -25.10 -13.83
N ALA A 101 2.98 -24.06 -13.39
CA ALA A 101 3.35 -22.96 -14.27
C ALA A 101 4.26 -23.43 -15.43
N ASP A 102 5.26 -24.28 -15.15
CA ASP A 102 6.13 -24.86 -16.20
C ASP A 102 5.34 -25.71 -17.20
N GLU A 103 4.47 -26.60 -16.70
CA GLU A 103 3.61 -27.46 -17.54
C GLU A 103 2.70 -26.65 -18.48
N LEU A 104 2.28 -25.46 -18.05
CA LEU A 104 1.41 -24.57 -18.81
C LEU A 104 2.18 -23.51 -19.62
N GLY A 105 3.51 -23.48 -19.54
CA GLY A 105 4.33 -22.47 -20.21
C GLY A 105 4.11 -21.04 -19.68
N LEU A 106 3.68 -20.88 -18.43
CA LEU A 106 3.37 -19.57 -17.83
C LEU A 106 4.62 -18.94 -17.21
N GLY A 107 4.86 -17.67 -17.56
CA GLY A 107 5.81 -16.81 -16.84
C GLY A 107 5.36 -16.55 -15.40
N ARG A 108 6.32 -16.33 -14.51
CA ARG A 108 6.07 -16.06 -13.08
C ARG A 108 6.51 -14.64 -12.75
N LEU A 109 5.69 -13.90 -12.01
CA LEU A 109 6.12 -12.62 -11.43
C LEU A 109 6.93 -12.83 -10.15
N GLY A 110 6.57 -13.82 -9.35
CA GLY A 110 7.24 -14.10 -8.09
C GLY A 110 6.65 -15.28 -7.35
N TYR A 111 7.11 -15.47 -6.11
CA TYR A 111 6.71 -16.53 -5.21
C TYR A 111 6.11 -15.95 -3.93
N PHE A 112 4.93 -16.45 -3.55
CA PHE A 112 4.34 -16.19 -2.24
C PHE A 112 4.95 -17.15 -1.21
N ARG A 113 5.94 -16.66 -0.45
CA ARG A 113 6.80 -17.52 0.39
C ARG A 113 6.19 -17.82 1.75
N LYS A 114 5.62 -16.80 2.40
CA LYS A 114 5.07 -16.95 3.74
C LYS A 114 3.98 -15.93 3.99
N PHE A 115 2.96 -16.33 4.75
CA PHE A 115 1.92 -15.45 5.23
C PHE A 115 1.70 -15.69 6.70
N VAL A 116 1.49 -14.61 7.46
CA VAL A 116 1.16 -14.67 8.87
C VAL A 116 0.05 -13.69 9.19
N THR A 117 -0.79 -14.06 10.15
CA THR A 117 -1.76 -13.19 10.78
C THR A 117 -1.54 -13.17 12.29
N ILE A 118 -2.00 -12.09 12.93
CA ILE A 118 -1.96 -11.92 14.38
C ILE A 118 -3.14 -11.05 14.84
N GLY A 119 -3.65 -11.31 16.05
CA GLY A 119 -4.63 -10.45 16.71
C GLY A 119 -3.93 -9.38 17.55
N VAL A 120 -4.57 -8.23 17.65
CA VAL A 120 -4.23 -7.10 18.53
C VAL A 120 -5.51 -6.57 19.15
N ASP A 121 -5.40 -5.68 20.14
CA ASP A 121 -6.58 -5.00 20.68
C ASP A 121 -7.30 -4.21 19.56
N PRO A 122 -8.62 -4.43 19.34
CA PRO A 122 -9.41 -3.71 18.34
C PRO A 122 -9.33 -2.19 18.45
N ALA A 123 -9.16 -1.63 19.64
CA ALA A 123 -9.07 -0.18 19.87
C ALA A 123 -7.80 0.43 19.24
N ILE A 124 -6.78 -0.38 18.98
CA ILE A 124 -5.50 0.04 18.39
C ILE A 124 -5.15 -0.78 17.15
N MET A 125 -6.14 -1.27 16.41
CA MET A 125 -5.96 -2.18 15.27
C MET A 125 -4.87 -1.75 14.26
N GLY A 126 -4.63 -0.44 14.11
CA GLY A 126 -3.57 0.13 13.29
C GLY A 126 -2.16 -0.39 13.60
N VAL A 127 -1.89 -0.87 14.82
CA VAL A 127 -0.56 -1.40 15.19
C VAL A 127 -0.28 -2.79 14.62
N GLY A 128 -1.31 -3.49 14.11
CA GLY A 128 -1.27 -4.88 13.65
C GLY A 128 -0.07 -5.28 12.76
N PRO A 129 0.40 -4.44 11.81
CA PRO A 129 1.58 -4.74 11.01
C PRO A 129 2.84 -5.03 11.81
N VAL A 130 3.08 -4.33 12.93
CA VAL A 130 4.29 -4.50 13.76
C VAL A 130 4.44 -5.94 14.25
N PRO A 131 3.50 -6.50 15.04
CA PRO A 131 3.62 -7.88 15.49
C PRO A 131 3.50 -8.89 14.34
N ALA A 132 2.79 -8.56 13.25
CA ALA A 132 2.71 -9.44 12.08
C ALA A 132 4.07 -9.59 11.39
N ILE A 133 4.78 -8.50 11.13
CA ILE A 133 6.11 -8.50 10.50
C ILE A 133 7.14 -9.14 11.42
N ARG A 134 7.12 -8.84 12.73
CA ARG A 134 8.00 -9.52 13.70
C ARG A 134 7.77 -11.04 13.70
N LYS A 135 6.52 -11.50 13.64
CA LYS A 135 6.16 -12.92 13.54
C LYS A 135 6.60 -13.53 12.21
N LEU A 136 6.52 -12.79 11.11
CA LEU A 136 6.99 -13.21 9.80
C LEU A 136 8.51 -13.48 9.85
N PHE A 137 9.28 -12.51 10.33
CA PHE A 137 10.73 -12.60 10.50
C PHE A 137 11.15 -13.75 11.41
N ALA A 138 10.48 -13.93 12.55
CA ALA A 138 10.74 -15.07 13.43
C ALA A 138 10.51 -16.44 12.75
N LYS A 139 9.59 -16.51 11.76
CA LYS A 139 9.30 -17.75 11.03
C LYS A 139 10.18 -17.99 9.80
N THR A 140 10.82 -16.95 9.27
CA THR A 140 11.64 -17.05 8.04
C THR A 140 13.13 -16.90 8.32
N GLY A 141 13.52 -16.42 9.49
CA GLY A 141 14.91 -16.08 9.82
C GLY A 141 15.40 -14.80 9.12
N LEU A 142 14.52 -14.08 8.42
CA LEU A 142 14.84 -12.81 7.78
C LEU A 142 14.76 -11.65 8.77
N SER A 143 15.33 -10.52 8.38
CA SER A 143 15.28 -9.25 9.11
C SER A 143 14.93 -8.11 8.17
N VAL A 144 14.77 -6.89 8.70
CA VAL A 144 14.54 -5.68 7.90
C VAL A 144 15.62 -5.47 6.82
N LYS A 145 16.87 -5.88 7.10
CA LYS A 145 18.01 -5.68 6.20
C LYS A 145 17.90 -6.54 4.93
N ASP A 146 17.23 -7.68 5.01
CA ASP A 146 17.08 -8.65 3.93
C ASP A 146 15.93 -8.33 2.99
N ILE A 147 15.12 -7.31 3.33
CA ILE A 147 13.95 -6.91 2.55
C ILE A 147 14.29 -5.67 1.72
N ASP A 148 14.05 -5.78 0.42
CA ASP A 148 14.32 -4.74 -0.56
C ASP A 148 13.14 -3.76 -0.69
N LEU A 149 11.93 -4.19 -0.35
CA LEU A 149 10.73 -3.38 -0.44
C LEU A 149 9.70 -3.72 0.64
N PHE A 150 9.11 -2.69 1.24
CA PHE A 150 7.99 -2.78 2.17
C PHE A 150 6.80 -2.04 1.58
N GLU A 151 5.72 -2.77 1.31
CA GLU A 151 4.41 -2.22 0.98
C GLU A 151 3.51 -2.32 2.22
N ILE A 152 3.51 -1.27 3.02
CA ILE A 152 2.71 -1.16 4.25
C ILE A 152 1.49 -0.29 3.94
N ASN A 153 0.30 -0.87 4.08
CA ASN A 153 -0.93 -0.14 3.79
C ASN A 153 -1.07 1.13 4.65
N GLU A 154 -1.44 2.24 4.00
CA GLU A 154 -1.53 3.56 4.62
C GLU A 154 -2.99 3.93 4.92
N ALA A 155 -3.73 3.08 5.64
CA ALA A 155 -5.12 3.38 5.99
C ALA A 155 -5.26 4.75 6.69
N PHE A 156 -4.33 5.01 7.62
CA PHE A 156 -4.10 6.31 8.24
C PHE A 156 -2.60 6.57 8.37
N ALA A 157 -2.16 7.81 8.24
CA ALA A 157 -0.77 8.19 8.46
C ALA A 157 -0.32 7.91 9.89
N SER A 158 -1.23 8.06 10.87
CA SER A 158 -0.94 7.82 12.30
C SER A 158 -0.37 6.42 12.55
N GLN A 159 -1.01 5.39 11.98
CA GLN A 159 -0.55 4.01 12.09
C GLN A 159 0.67 3.74 11.20
N ALA A 160 0.72 4.29 9.99
CA ALA A 160 1.82 4.02 9.06
C ALA A 160 3.16 4.57 9.61
N VAL A 161 3.15 5.80 10.13
CA VAL A 161 4.30 6.43 10.81
C VAL A 161 4.72 5.61 12.03
N TYR A 162 3.76 5.16 12.84
CA TYR A 162 4.06 4.31 13.98
C TYR A 162 4.73 3.00 13.57
N VAL A 163 4.19 2.29 12.57
CA VAL A 163 4.74 1.03 12.05
C VAL A 163 6.14 1.22 11.49
N GLN A 164 6.34 2.27 10.69
CA GLN A 164 7.65 2.63 10.14
C GLN A 164 8.69 2.82 11.25
N ARG A 165 8.36 3.64 12.26
CA ARG A 165 9.25 3.95 13.38
C ARG A 165 9.57 2.72 14.22
N GLU A 166 8.55 1.94 14.58
CA GLU A 166 8.64 0.80 15.50
C GLU A 166 9.42 -0.40 14.90
N LEU A 167 9.41 -0.53 13.57
CA LEU A 167 10.17 -1.55 12.85
C LEU A 167 11.49 -1.03 12.29
N GLY A 168 11.75 0.28 12.35
CA GLY A 168 12.93 0.90 11.75
C GLY A 168 12.98 0.71 10.23
N LEU A 169 11.85 0.86 9.54
CA LEU A 169 11.77 0.65 8.09
C LEU A 169 12.47 1.80 7.33
N PRO A 170 13.43 1.50 6.44
CA PRO A 170 14.09 2.53 5.64
C PRO A 170 13.12 3.26 4.70
N GLU A 171 13.21 4.58 4.64
CA GLU A 171 12.31 5.42 3.83
C GLU A 171 12.42 5.12 2.32
N ASP A 172 13.62 4.76 1.85
CA ASP A 172 13.94 4.39 0.46
C ASP A 172 13.46 2.99 0.05
N ARG A 173 12.84 2.26 1.00
CA ARG A 173 12.25 0.93 0.81
C ARG A 173 10.78 0.85 1.19
N LEU A 174 10.22 1.89 1.82
CA LEU A 174 8.81 1.92 2.25
C LEU A 174 7.94 2.67 1.25
N ASN A 175 6.96 1.97 0.67
CA ASN A 175 5.94 2.51 -0.24
C ASN A 175 6.56 3.45 -1.28
N VAL A 176 7.58 2.95 -2.00
CA VAL A 176 8.46 3.79 -2.84
C VAL A 176 7.74 4.40 -4.04
N ASN A 177 6.58 3.87 -4.39
CA ASN A 177 5.67 4.37 -5.41
C ASN A 177 4.46 5.10 -4.81
N GLY A 178 4.51 5.47 -3.53
CA GLY A 178 3.37 5.99 -2.78
C GLY A 178 2.48 4.86 -2.25
N GLY A 179 1.59 5.18 -1.32
CA GLY A 179 0.68 4.20 -0.72
C GLY A 179 -0.76 4.68 -0.70
N ALA A 180 -1.58 4.06 0.15
CA ALA A 180 -3.03 4.21 0.12
C ALA A 180 -3.56 5.61 0.46
N ILE A 181 -2.77 6.48 1.10
CA ILE A 181 -3.15 7.90 1.26
C ILE A 181 -3.28 8.57 -0.11
N ALA A 182 -2.34 8.29 -1.02
CA ALA A 182 -2.37 8.83 -2.37
C ALA A 182 -3.15 7.97 -3.36
N LEU A 183 -3.05 6.65 -3.25
CA LEU A 183 -3.54 5.69 -4.24
C LEU A 183 -4.91 5.08 -3.88
N GLY A 184 -5.51 5.49 -2.75
CA GLY A 184 -6.78 4.94 -2.26
C GLY A 184 -6.66 3.57 -1.60
N HIS A 185 -7.71 3.23 -0.85
CA HIS A 185 -7.83 1.98 -0.09
C HIS A 185 -9.14 1.23 -0.39
N PRO A 186 -9.30 0.61 -1.57
CA PRO A 186 -10.44 -0.27 -1.83
C PRO A 186 -10.27 -1.52 -0.96
N LEU A 187 -11.06 -1.61 0.12
CA LEU A 187 -10.79 -2.46 1.29
C LEU A 187 -10.41 -3.91 0.93
N GLY A 188 -11.28 -4.59 0.17
CA GLY A 188 -11.07 -5.99 -0.24
C GLY A 188 -10.03 -6.19 -1.35
N CYS A 189 -9.67 -5.13 -2.08
CA CYS A 189 -8.74 -5.16 -3.21
C CYS A 189 -7.29 -4.90 -2.76
N THR A 190 -7.10 -4.07 -1.73
CA THR A 190 -5.80 -3.50 -1.36
C THR A 190 -4.71 -4.54 -1.14
N GLY A 191 -5.02 -5.68 -0.52
CA GLY A 191 -4.03 -6.75 -0.33
C GLY A 191 -3.44 -7.27 -1.64
N ALA A 192 -4.30 -7.56 -2.62
CA ALA A 192 -3.85 -8.04 -3.93
C ALA A 192 -3.20 -6.91 -4.76
N LYS A 193 -3.72 -5.68 -4.67
CA LYS A 193 -3.11 -4.49 -5.27
C LYS A 193 -1.66 -4.31 -4.82
N LEU A 194 -1.40 -4.32 -3.52
CA LEU A 194 -0.05 -4.14 -2.97
C LEU A 194 0.90 -5.29 -3.36
N VAL A 195 0.39 -6.51 -3.55
CA VAL A 195 1.20 -7.62 -4.09
C VAL A 195 1.63 -7.35 -5.54
N ALA A 196 0.73 -6.83 -6.38
CA ALA A 196 1.07 -6.44 -7.74
C ALA A 196 2.12 -5.32 -7.75
N THR A 197 1.89 -4.25 -7.00
CA THR A 197 2.83 -3.12 -6.86
C THR A 197 4.20 -3.59 -6.36
N ALA A 198 4.24 -4.45 -5.34
CA ALA A 198 5.49 -4.95 -4.79
C ALA A 198 6.31 -5.76 -5.80
N LEU A 199 5.67 -6.69 -6.55
CA LEU A 199 6.38 -7.55 -7.50
C LEU A 199 6.91 -6.77 -8.72
N HIS A 200 6.12 -5.83 -9.26
CA HIS A 200 6.57 -4.98 -10.37
C HIS A 200 7.71 -4.06 -9.95
N GLU A 201 7.63 -3.47 -8.75
CA GLU A 201 8.68 -2.63 -8.22
C GLU A 201 9.96 -3.41 -7.88
N LEU A 202 9.84 -4.61 -7.30
CA LEU A 202 10.98 -5.50 -7.10
C LEU A 202 11.70 -5.79 -8.41
N LYS A 203 10.95 -6.15 -9.45
CA LYS A 203 11.51 -6.40 -10.79
C LYS A 203 12.23 -5.18 -11.33
N ARG A 204 11.59 -4.00 -11.25
CA ARG A 204 12.14 -2.74 -11.75
C ARG A 204 13.44 -2.34 -11.05
N ARG A 205 13.56 -2.61 -9.74
CA ARG A 205 14.73 -2.24 -8.93
C ARG A 205 15.79 -3.34 -8.80
N GLY A 206 15.57 -4.51 -9.39
CA GLY A 206 16.45 -5.67 -9.26
C GLY A 206 16.50 -6.24 -7.83
N GLY A 207 15.41 -6.08 -7.07
CA GLY A 207 15.29 -6.58 -5.70
C GLY A 207 14.91 -8.06 -5.66
N LYS A 208 15.05 -8.67 -4.48
CA LYS A 208 14.74 -10.08 -4.24
C LYS A 208 13.50 -10.27 -3.38
N TYR A 209 13.42 -9.59 -2.23
CA TYR A 209 12.35 -9.82 -1.25
C TYR A 209 11.52 -8.56 -1.00
N ALA A 210 10.19 -8.75 -0.94
CA ALA A 210 9.26 -7.72 -0.49
C ALA A 210 8.38 -8.24 0.64
N VAL A 211 8.00 -7.33 1.54
CA VAL A 211 6.98 -7.57 2.57
C VAL A 211 5.77 -6.69 2.28
N VAL A 212 4.61 -7.31 2.13
CA VAL A 212 3.32 -6.63 2.09
C VAL A 212 2.65 -6.79 3.45
N SER A 213 2.16 -5.71 4.05
CA SER A 213 1.50 -5.77 5.36
C SER A 213 0.39 -4.74 5.51
N MET A 214 -0.64 -5.08 6.30
CA MET A 214 -1.70 -4.14 6.68
C MET A 214 -2.26 -4.40 8.07
N CYS A 215 -2.77 -3.33 8.68
CA CYS A 215 -3.75 -3.43 9.76
C CYS A 215 -5.10 -3.89 9.21
N ILE A 216 -5.90 -4.51 10.07
CA ILE A 216 -7.21 -5.05 9.72
C ILE A 216 -8.19 -4.64 10.82
N GLY A 217 -9.31 -4.04 10.40
CA GLY A 217 -10.39 -3.65 11.31
C GLY A 217 -10.87 -4.82 12.18
N GLY A 218 -11.23 -4.54 13.42
CA GLY A 218 -11.53 -5.60 14.40
C GLY A 218 -10.31 -6.14 15.15
N GLY A 219 -9.13 -5.56 14.96
CA GLY A 219 -7.95 -5.87 15.78
C GLY A 219 -7.10 -6.99 15.24
N GLN A 220 -6.68 -6.90 13.96
CA GLN A 220 -5.75 -7.88 13.40
C GLN A 220 -4.65 -7.19 12.58
N GLY A 221 -3.59 -7.95 12.30
CA GLY A 221 -2.55 -7.58 11.34
C GLY A 221 -2.15 -8.78 10.50
N ALA A 222 -1.73 -8.53 9.26
CA ALA A 222 -1.23 -9.54 8.35
C ALA A 222 0.09 -9.11 7.73
N ALA A 223 0.97 -10.07 7.43
CA ALA A 223 2.20 -9.84 6.69
C ALA A 223 2.48 -11.01 5.73
N GLY A 224 2.76 -10.69 4.48
CA GLY A 224 3.14 -11.61 3.42
C GLY A 224 4.56 -11.36 2.93
N LEU A 225 5.35 -12.42 2.78
CA LEU A 225 6.67 -12.39 2.16
C LEU A 225 6.56 -12.82 0.70
N LEU A 226 7.05 -11.96 -0.19
CA LEU A 226 7.17 -12.18 -1.63
C LEU A 226 8.64 -12.32 -2.02
N GLU A 227 8.91 -13.17 -3.00
CA GLU A 227 10.23 -13.28 -3.63
C GLU A 227 10.08 -13.10 -5.15
N LEU A 228 10.94 -12.28 -5.76
CA LEU A 228 10.94 -12.08 -7.21
C LEU A 228 11.31 -13.39 -7.94
N ALA A 229 10.61 -13.69 -9.04
CA ALA A 229 11.00 -14.80 -9.91
C ALA A 229 12.26 -14.44 -10.71
N LYS A 230 13.20 -15.38 -10.81
CA LYS A 230 14.42 -15.23 -11.62
C LYS A 230 14.12 -15.42 -13.10
#